data_AF-A0A380X9I8-F1
#
_entry.id   AF-A0A380X9I8-F1
#
_cell.length_a   1.000
_cell.length_b   1.000
_cell.length_c   1.000
_cell.angle_alpha   90.00
_cell.angle_beta   90.00
_cell.angle_gamma   90.00
#
_symmetry.space_group_name_H-M   'P 1'
#
loop_
_entity.id
_entity.type
_entity.pdbx_description
1 polymer ?
#
loop_
_entity_poly.entity_id
_entity_poly.type
_entity_poly.pdbx_seq_one_letter_code
_entity_poly.pdbx_strand_id
1 'polypeptide(L)' 'MEELKISANTLSNWSTGKSIPSLEKAFKLADLLGVKVDDLYER' A
#
# COMPACT_ATOMS: atom_id res chain seq x y z
N MET A 1 8.16 10.47 -11.83
CA MET A 1 7.59 9.31 -11.10
C MET A 1 7.96 9.48 -9.63
N GLU A 2 7.10 10.16 -8.86
CA GLU A 2 7.35 10.52 -7.45
C GLU A 2 6.07 10.38 -6.60
N GLU A 3 5.11 9.56 -7.02
CA GLU A 3 3.73 9.71 -6.53
C GLU A 3 3.50 9.13 -5.12
N LEU A 4 4.45 8.34 -4.63
CA LEU A 4 4.53 7.86 -3.26
C LEU A 4 5.98 8.04 -2.81
N LYS A 5 6.28 9.05 -1.98
CA LYS A 5 7.57 9.19 -1.26
C LYS A 5 7.75 8.05 -0.24
N ILE A 6 7.70 6.81 -0.68
CA ILE A 6 7.91 5.63 0.12
C ILE A 6 8.97 4.79 -0.54
N SER A 7 9.89 4.26 0.26
CA SER A 7 10.87 3.33 -0.24
C SER A 7 10.18 2.05 -0.71
N ALA A 8 10.72 1.39 -1.75
CA ALA A 8 10.23 0.09 -2.21
C ALA A 8 10.11 -0.94 -1.06
N ASN A 9 11.02 -0.85 -0.09
CA ASN A 9 10.99 -1.68 1.12
C ASN A 9 9.73 -1.46 1.98
N THR A 10 9.25 -0.22 2.07
CA THR A 10 8.01 0.13 2.76
C THR A 10 6.80 -0.46 2.02
N LEU A 11 6.80 -0.40 0.69
CA LEU A 11 5.79 -1.04 -0.15
C LEU A 11 5.74 -2.55 0.09
N SER A 12 6.90 -3.21 0.12
CA SER A 12 7.01 -4.64 0.37
C SER A 12 6.53 -5.03 1.76
N ASN A 13 6.85 -4.23 2.79
CA ASN A 13 6.33 -4.45 4.14
C ASN A 13 4.80 -4.32 4.20
N TRP A 14 4.20 -3.43 3.41
CA TRP A 14 2.74 -3.29 3.33
C TRP A 14 2.08 -4.45 2.62
N SER A 15 2.64 -4.86 1.48
CA SER A 15 2.14 -6.00 0.71
C SER A 15 2.28 -7.34 1.44
N THR A 16 3.15 -7.43 2.45
CA THR A 16 3.36 -8.65 3.26
C THR A 16 2.67 -8.59 4.62
N GLY A 17 1.87 -7.55 4.89
CA GLY A 17 1.16 -7.38 6.16
C GLY A 17 2.05 -7.00 7.35
N LYS A 18 3.34 -6.75 7.15
CA LYS A 18 4.28 -6.31 8.20
C LYS A 18 4.02 -4.88 8.69
N SER A 19 3.38 -4.05 7.87
CA SER A 19 2.99 -2.70 8.26
C SER A 19 1.73 -2.30 7.52
N ILE A 20 0.85 -1.58 8.21
CA ILE A 20 -0.39 -1.13 7.61
C ILE A 20 -0.18 0.31 7.12
N PRO A 21 -0.31 0.59 5.80
CA PRO A 21 -0.24 1.96 5.30
C PRO A 21 -1.39 2.78 5.86
N SER A 22 -1.17 4.08 6.09
CA SER A 22 -2.26 5.01 6.37
C SER A 22 -3.28 5.00 5.23
N LEU A 23 -4.56 5.26 5.53
CA LEU A 23 -5.66 5.14 4.58
C LEU A 23 -5.37 5.83 3.22
N GLU A 24 -4.86 7.06 3.22
CA GLU A 24 -4.48 7.78 2.00
C GLU A 24 -3.43 7.04 1.14
N LYS A 25 -2.44 6.42 1.78
CA LYS A 25 -1.38 5.67 1.09
C LYS A 25 -1.88 4.31 0.63
N ALA A 26 -2.76 3.68 1.42
CA ALA A 26 -3.44 2.46 1.03
C ALA A 26 -4.26 2.68 -0.24
N PHE A 27 -5.02 3.78 -0.32
CA PHE A 27 -5.80 4.13 -1.52
C PHE A 27 -4.93 4.33 -2.75
N LYS A 28 -3.84 5.11 -2.64
CA LYS A 28 -2.89 5.26 -3.74
C LYS A 28 -2.25 3.94 -4.16
N LEU A 29 -1.89 3.11 -3.19
CA LEU A 29 -1.30 1.80 -3.45
C LEU A 29 -2.28 0.89 -4.19
N ALA A 30 -3.51 0.82 -3.70
CA ALA A 30 -4.60 0.04 -4.27
C ALA A 30 -4.90 0.47 -5.72
N ASP A 31 -4.97 1.79 -5.97
CA ASP A 31 -5.15 2.36 -7.30
C ASP A 31 -4.00 1.98 -8.26
N LEU A 32 -2.76 2.01 -7.76
CA LEU A 32 -1.56 1.66 -8.53
C LEU A 32 -1.48 0.17 -8.86
N LEU A 33 -1.93 -0.70 -7.94
CA LEU A 33 -2.00 -2.14 -8.16
C LEU A 33 -3.30 -2.59 -8.84
N GLY A 34 -4.29 -1.70 -8.98
CA GLY A 34 -5.62 -2.02 -9.49
C GLY A 34 -6.43 -2.95 -8.58
N VAL A 35 -6.07 -3.04 -7.30
CA VAL A 35 -6.76 -3.85 -6.29
C VAL A 35 -7.59 -2.95 -5.37
N LYS A 36 -8.46 -3.53 -4.55
CA LYS A 36 -9.19 -2.75 -3.54
C LYS A 36 -8.32 -2.54 -2.30
N VAL A 37 -8.51 -1.41 -1.62
CA VAL A 37 -7.89 -1.17 -0.30
C VAL A 37 -8.20 -2.30 0.67
N ASP A 38 -9.42 -2.83 0.69
CA ASP A 38 -9.80 -3.98 1.51
C ASP A 38 -8.89 -5.21 1.31
N ASP A 39 -8.37 -5.41 0.10
CA ASP A 39 -7.47 -6.54 -0.22
C ASP A 39 -6.11 -6.39 0.48
N LEU A 40 -5.73 -5.16 0.85
CA LEU A 40 -4.52 -4.87 1.64
C LEU A 40 -4.70 -5.14 3.14
N TYR A 41 -5.92 -5.39 3.60
CA TYR A 41 -6.26 -5.60 5.00
C TYR A 41 -6.92 -6.97 5.16
N GLU A 42 -6.12 -8.02 5.34
CA GLU A 42 -6.67 -9.31 5.80
C GLU A 42 -7.25 -9.14 7.21
N ARG A 43 -8.48 -9.62 7.40
CA ARG A 43 -9.24 -9.56 8.66
C ARG A 43 -8.86 -10.67 9.63
#